data_AF-A0A2E9QH52-F1
#
_entry.id   AF-A0A2E9QH52-F1
#
_cell.length_a   1.000
_cell.length_b   1.000
_cell.length_c   1.000
_cell.angle_alpha   90.00
_cell.angle_beta   90.00
_cell.angle_gamma   90.00
#
_symmetry.space_group_name_H-M   'P 1'
#
loop_
_entity.id
_entity.type
_entity.pdbx_description
1 polymer ?
#
loop_
_entity_poly.entity_id
_entity_poly.type
_entity_poly.pdbx_seq_one_letter_code
_entity_poly.pdbx_strand_id
1 'polypeptide(L)'
;MRYLFFLCGLVLFFFSCSNVIFVHSQPEGVESLHEIPDRLHGMYVFEDSSFNSESYVVTDSSVGDMVLGDNLIVKQRGNYFYLNLSGDNEYGLYVVRITQFLHEDIEISFLNITNDNAHLFNILNLEEIRAFDEQDEGQPLSFKQRPDYLINDVSVNQLNLLLNSSKNKQRLLRVD
;
A
#
# COMPACT_ATOMS: atom_id res chain seq x y z
N MET A 1 13.33 -42.72 3.07
CA MET A 1 12.03 -42.02 3.04
C MET A 1 11.69 -41.45 4.42
N ARG A 2 12.41 -40.41 4.89
CA ARG A 2 12.13 -39.78 6.20
C ARG A 2 12.51 -38.28 6.23
N TYR A 3 12.37 -37.60 5.10
CA TYR A 3 12.65 -36.16 4.99
C TYR A 3 11.66 -35.42 4.07
N LEU A 4 10.49 -36.01 3.79
CA LEU A 4 9.49 -35.41 2.89
C LEU A 4 8.42 -34.57 3.64
N PHE A 5 8.47 -34.50 4.97
CA PHE A 5 7.49 -33.78 5.78
C PHE A 5 7.93 -32.40 6.26
N PHE A 6 9.17 -31.97 5.96
CA PHE A 6 9.68 -30.67 6.42
C PHE A 6 9.55 -29.55 5.38
N LEU A 7 9.17 -29.86 4.14
CA LEU A 7 9.17 -28.88 3.04
C LEU A 7 7.80 -28.25 2.72
N CYS A 8 6.71 -28.71 3.35
CA CYS A 8 5.38 -28.08 3.18
C CYS A 8 5.09 -26.97 4.20
N GLY A 9 5.96 -26.76 5.20
CA GLY A 9 5.79 -25.71 6.20
C GLY A 9 6.35 -24.34 5.81
N LEU A 10 7.06 -24.23 4.67
CA LEU A 10 7.84 -23.04 4.30
C LEU A 10 7.35 -22.34 3.02
N VAL A 11 6.13 -22.65 2.57
CA VAL A 11 5.52 -22.03 1.36
C VAL A 11 4.34 -21.11 1.71
N LEU A 12 4.08 -20.83 3.00
CA LEU A 12 3.02 -19.91 3.43
C LEU A 12 3.48 -18.45 3.63
N PHE A 13 4.70 -18.09 3.23
CA PHE A 13 5.25 -16.74 3.50
C PHE A 13 5.19 -15.75 2.34
N PHE A 14 4.51 -16.07 1.25
CA PHE A 14 4.49 -15.19 0.08
C PHE A 14 3.08 -14.73 -0.26
N PHE A 15 2.94 -13.40 -0.35
CA PHE A 15 1.79 -12.63 -0.86
C PHE A 15 0.69 -12.25 0.13
N SER A 16 1.02 -11.31 1.02
CA SER A 16 0.19 -10.12 1.30
C SER A 16 0.97 -9.18 2.21
N CYS A 17 1.81 -8.30 1.64
CA CYS A 17 2.57 -7.37 2.50
C CYS A 17 1.65 -6.38 3.21
N SER A 18 0.49 -6.09 2.60
CA SER A 18 -0.62 -5.34 3.18
C SER A 18 -1.92 -6.11 3.00
N ASN A 19 -2.65 -6.33 4.10
CA ASN A 19 -3.96 -6.97 4.11
C ASN A 19 -5.13 -5.97 4.22
N VAL A 20 -4.90 -4.70 3.87
CA VAL A 20 -5.86 -3.61 4.02
C VAL A 20 -5.97 -2.83 2.72
N ILE A 21 -7.21 -2.55 2.31
CA ILE A 21 -7.55 -1.61 1.24
C ILE A 21 -8.62 -0.62 1.73
N PHE A 22 -8.75 0.49 1.01
CA PHE A 22 -9.54 1.64 1.44
C PHE A 22 -10.64 1.95 0.43
N VAL A 23 -11.81 2.33 0.91
CA VAL A 23 -12.90 2.83 0.06
C VAL A 23 -12.54 4.17 -0.61
N HIS A 24 -11.78 5.01 0.09
CA HIS A 24 -11.36 6.33 -0.38
C HIS A 24 -9.84 6.47 -0.37
N SER A 25 -9.31 7.26 -1.31
CA SER A 25 -7.89 7.58 -1.36
C SER A 25 -7.42 8.31 -0.11
N GLN A 26 -6.31 7.85 0.46
CA GLN A 26 -5.79 8.26 1.74
C GLN A 26 -4.61 9.24 1.62
N PRO A 27 -4.44 10.16 2.58
CA PRO A 27 -5.41 10.47 3.63
C PRO A 27 -6.65 11.15 3.04
N GLU A 28 -7.81 10.90 3.64
CA GLU A 28 -9.05 11.60 3.25
C GLU A 28 -8.92 13.11 3.53
N GLY A 29 -9.53 13.93 2.66
CA GLY A 29 -9.50 15.39 2.76
C GLY A 29 -8.16 16.05 2.43
N VAL A 30 -7.13 15.30 2.03
CA VAL A 30 -5.88 15.83 1.50
C VAL A 30 -5.95 15.91 -0.03
N GLU A 31 -5.49 17.04 -0.59
CA GLU A 31 -5.44 17.25 -2.03
C GLU A 31 -4.41 16.33 -2.70
N SER A 32 -4.74 15.88 -3.91
CA SER A 32 -3.86 15.07 -4.75
C SER A 32 -2.81 15.94 -5.41
N LEU A 33 -1.60 15.41 -5.56
CA LEU A 33 -0.56 16.02 -6.36
C LEU A 33 -0.92 15.93 -7.85
N HIS A 34 -0.72 17.01 -8.57
CA HIS A 34 -0.81 17.04 -10.03
C HIS A 34 0.52 16.67 -10.71
N GLU A 35 1.63 16.85 -9.99
CA GLU A 35 2.98 16.50 -10.40
C GLU A 35 3.77 15.98 -9.19
N ILE A 36 4.65 15.01 -9.41
CA ILE A 36 5.58 14.52 -8.39
C ILE A 36 6.77 15.50 -8.32
N PRO A 37 7.13 16.03 -7.14
CA PRO A 37 8.19 17.02 -7.02
C PRO A 37 9.55 16.53 -7.54
N ASP A 38 10.26 17.37 -8.29
CA ASP A 38 11.58 17.08 -8.91
C ASP A 38 12.60 16.45 -7.96
N ARG A 39 12.60 16.87 -6.69
CA ARG A 39 13.49 16.33 -5.66
C ARG A 39 13.32 14.82 -5.41
N LEU A 40 12.20 14.25 -5.85
CA LEU A 40 11.84 12.83 -5.74
C LEU A 40 12.01 12.08 -7.04
N HIS A 41 12.40 12.75 -8.13
CA HIS A 41 12.71 12.06 -9.38
C HIS A 41 13.98 11.24 -9.20
N GLY A 42 14.04 10.13 -9.93
CA GLY A 42 15.19 9.24 -9.93
C GLY A 42 14.80 7.78 -10.00
N MET A 43 15.78 6.91 -9.79
CA MET A 43 15.59 5.46 -9.79
C MET A 43 15.74 4.91 -8.38
N TYR A 44 14.74 4.12 -7.96
CA TYR A 44 14.68 3.55 -6.61
C TYR A 44 14.70 2.03 -6.67
N VAL A 45 15.38 1.40 -5.71
CA VAL A 45 15.38 -0.05 -5.51
C VAL A 45 15.16 -0.37 -4.05
N PHE A 46 14.61 -1.55 -3.75
CA PHE A 46 14.59 -2.04 -2.37
C PHE A 46 16.00 -2.38 -1.89
N GLU A 47 16.34 -1.96 -0.67
CA GLU A 47 17.63 -2.31 -0.04
C GLU A 47 17.75 -3.84 0.15
N ASP A 48 16.66 -4.49 0.54
CA ASP A 48 16.55 -5.94 0.57
C ASP A 48 16.05 -6.48 -0.78
N SER A 49 16.99 -6.90 -1.63
CA SER A 49 16.68 -7.46 -2.95
C SER A 49 15.93 -8.80 -2.90
N SER A 50 15.85 -9.46 -1.73
CA SER A 50 15.04 -10.67 -1.57
C SER A 50 13.55 -10.37 -1.50
N PHE A 51 13.20 -9.12 -1.16
CA PHE A 51 11.83 -8.62 -1.13
C PHE A 51 11.31 -8.31 -2.54
N ASN A 52 12.05 -7.45 -3.26
CA ASN A 52 11.83 -7.17 -4.68
C ASN A 52 13.15 -6.70 -5.31
N SER A 53 13.49 -7.26 -6.47
CA SER A 53 14.67 -6.91 -7.26
C SER A 53 14.44 -5.85 -8.34
N GLU A 54 13.19 -5.42 -8.53
CA GLU A 54 12.80 -4.42 -9.52
C GLU A 54 13.25 -3.02 -9.11
N SER A 55 13.55 -2.21 -10.12
CA SER A 55 13.75 -0.78 -9.96
C SER A 55 12.51 0.01 -10.36
N TYR A 56 12.26 1.10 -9.66
CA TYR A 56 11.13 1.99 -9.86
C TYR A 56 11.66 3.36 -10.27
N VAL A 57 11.33 3.78 -11.49
CA VAL A 57 11.67 5.12 -11.98
C VAL A 57 10.56 6.08 -11.59
N VAL A 58 10.91 7.15 -10.88
CA VAL A 58 9.99 8.23 -10.53
C VAL A 58 10.24 9.41 -11.47
N THR A 59 9.17 9.82 -12.15
CA THR A 59 9.14 10.99 -13.03
C THR A 59 8.20 12.06 -12.45
N ASP A 60 7.94 13.13 -13.20
CA ASP A 60 6.94 14.14 -12.84
C ASP A 60 5.51 13.60 -12.75
N SER A 61 5.23 12.49 -13.43
CA SER A 61 3.87 11.97 -13.64
C SER A 61 3.72 10.48 -13.38
N SER A 62 4.78 9.77 -13.03
CA SER A 62 4.74 8.33 -12.81
C SER A 62 5.69 7.82 -11.72
N VAL A 63 5.37 6.64 -11.17
CA VAL A 63 6.21 5.83 -10.30
C VAL A 63 6.24 4.41 -10.87
N GLY A 64 7.34 4.00 -11.50
CA GLY A 64 7.36 2.77 -12.31
C GLY A 64 6.29 2.81 -13.39
N ASP A 65 5.46 1.76 -13.45
CA ASP A 65 4.34 1.65 -14.40
C ASP A 65 3.05 2.35 -13.92
N MET A 66 3.07 2.97 -12.75
CA MET A 66 1.91 3.68 -12.17
C MET A 66 1.92 5.15 -12.61
N VAL A 67 0.79 5.66 -13.10
CA VAL A 67 0.65 6.98 -13.71
C VAL A 67 -0.37 7.84 -12.96
N LEU A 68 0.02 9.08 -12.63
CA LEU A 68 -0.84 10.04 -11.93
C LEU A 68 -2.13 10.30 -12.70
N GLY A 69 -3.26 10.21 -11.99
CA GLY A 69 -4.59 10.48 -12.54
C GLY A 69 -5.18 9.36 -13.40
N ASP A 70 -4.40 8.30 -13.68
CA ASP A 70 -4.90 7.05 -14.28
C ASP A 70 -5.11 6.01 -13.17
N ASN A 71 -4.06 5.26 -12.83
CA ASN A 71 -4.10 4.22 -11.80
C ASN A 71 -3.43 4.64 -10.47
N LEU A 72 -2.93 5.88 -10.37
CA LEU A 72 -2.23 6.38 -9.19
C LEU A 72 -2.74 7.75 -8.75
N ILE A 73 -3.00 7.88 -7.45
CA ILE A 73 -3.21 9.15 -6.77
C ILE A 73 -2.12 9.31 -5.71
N VAL A 74 -1.26 10.30 -5.87
CA VAL A 74 -0.25 10.64 -4.85
C VAL A 74 -0.75 11.80 -4.01
N LYS A 75 -0.66 11.65 -2.68
CA LYS A 75 -0.91 12.74 -1.73
C LYS A 75 0.33 12.95 -0.86
N GLN A 76 0.55 14.17 -0.41
CA GLN A 76 1.66 14.49 0.49
C GLN A 76 1.16 15.12 1.79
N ARG A 77 1.71 14.66 2.92
CA ARG A 77 1.54 15.33 4.22
C ARG A 77 2.85 15.34 4.98
N GLY A 78 3.44 16.52 5.12
CA GLY A 78 4.77 16.67 5.71
C GLY A 78 5.80 15.89 4.91
N ASN A 79 6.44 14.93 5.57
CA ASN A 79 7.48 14.08 5.00
C ASN A 79 6.98 12.69 4.57
N TYR A 80 5.66 12.50 4.52
CA TYR A 80 5.00 11.29 4.05
C TYR A 80 4.34 11.52 2.69
N PHE A 81 4.52 10.53 1.81
CA PHE A 81 3.87 10.40 0.51
C PHE A 81 2.99 9.16 0.54
N TYR A 82 1.75 9.34 0.12
CA TYR A 82 0.71 8.31 0.13
C TYR A 82 0.40 7.98 -1.32
N LEU A 83 0.87 6.82 -1.77
CA LEU A 83 0.67 6.31 -3.11
C LEU A 83 -0.58 5.45 -3.08
N ASN A 84 -1.69 6.02 -3.54
CA ASN A 84 -2.98 5.34 -3.63
C ASN A 84 -3.12 4.73 -5.01
N LEU A 85 -3.05 3.41 -5.08
CA LEU A 85 -3.28 2.67 -6.31
C LEU A 85 -4.77 2.51 -6.49
N SER A 86 -5.32 3.06 -7.57
CA SER A 86 -6.74 2.89 -7.89
C SER A 86 -6.95 1.47 -8.40
N GLY A 87 -7.78 0.70 -7.69
CA GLY A 87 -8.49 -0.44 -8.24
C GLY A 87 -9.82 0.00 -8.85
N ASP A 88 -10.71 -0.95 -9.10
CA ASP A 88 -12.01 -0.69 -9.72
C ASP A 88 -12.89 0.21 -8.85
N ASN A 89 -12.99 -0.06 -7.54
CA ASN A 89 -13.78 0.73 -6.58
C ASN A 89 -13.10 0.95 -5.22
N GLU A 90 -11.81 0.65 -5.15
CA GLU A 90 -11.04 0.58 -3.91
C GLU A 90 -9.62 1.04 -4.14
N TYR A 91 -8.92 1.38 -3.05
CA TYR A 91 -7.57 1.91 -3.11
C TYR A 91 -6.62 1.04 -2.31
N GLY A 92 -5.59 0.52 -2.98
CA GLY A 92 -4.37 0.05 -2.33
C GLY A 92 -3.53 1.23 -1.86
N LEU A 93 -2.80 1.08 -0.76
CA LEU A 93 -1.99 2.15 -0.21
C LEU A 93 -0.56 1.71 0.12
N TYR A 94 0.41 2.39 -0.48
CA TYR A 94 1.79 2.42 0.00
C TYR A 94 2.10 3.78 0.61
N VAL A 95 2.77 3.78 1.76
CA VAL A 95 3.17 5.02 2.41
C VAL A 95 4.68 5.10 2.45
N VAL A 96 5.23 6.10 1.75
CA VAL A 96 6.66 6.38 1.71
C VAL A 96 6.96 7.53 2.66
N ARG A 97 7.82 7.28 3.63
CA ARG A 97 8.38 8.30 4.52
C ARG A 97 9.78 8.64 4.04
N ILE A 98 10.03 9.92 3.81
CA ILE A 98 11.36 10.42 3.48
C ILE A 98 11.86 11.23 4.67
N THR A 99 13.07 10.94 5.15
CA THR A 99 13.72 11.75 6.18
C THR A 99 15.10 12.17 5.69
N GLN A 100 15.44 13.45 5.90
CA GLN A 100 16.73 14.01 5.55
C GLN A 100 17.33 14.60 6.82
N PHE A 101 18.40 13.98 7.33
CA PHE A 101 19.15 14.50 8.47
C PHE A 101 20.62 14.70 8.12
N LEU A 102 21.37 13.61 7.88
CA LEU A 102 22.73 13.63 7.34
C LEU A 102 22.79 13.04 5.93
N HIS A 103 21.99 12.00 5.70
CA HIS A 103 21.72 11.40 4.40
C HIS A 103 20.20 11.27 4.25
N GLU A 104 19.75 11.09 3.01
CA GLU A 104 18.36 10.75 2.74
C GLU A 104 18.09 9.30 3.17
N ASP A 105 17.03 9.10 3.93
CA ASP A 105 16.51 7.79 4.33
C ASP A 105 15.05 7.68 3.88
N ILE A 106 14.77 6.65 3.09
CA ILE A 106 13.46 6.42 2.47
C ILE A 106 12.95 5.08 2.95
N GLU A 107 11.80 5.12 3.61
CA GLU A 107 11.12 3.95 4.15
C GLU A 107 9.75 3.82 3.50
N ILE A 108 9.43 2.67 2.96
CA ILE A 108 8.08 2.31 2.50
C ILE A 108 7.43 1.40 3.54
N SER A 109 6.20 1.75 3.93
CA SER A 109 5.40 1.02 4.92
C SER A 109 4.24 0.28 4.24
N PHE A 110 4.07 -0.98 4.59
CA PHE A 110 2.94 -1.81 4.17
C PHE A 110 1.96 -1.96 5.33
N LEU A 111 0.75 -1.46 5.17
CA LEU A 111 -0.22 -1.36 6.27
C LEU A 111 -0.90 -2.70 6.53
N ASN A 112 -1.07 -3.07 7.80
CA ASN A 112 -1.78 -4.28 8.17
C ASN A 112 -2.70 -4.05 9.36
N ILE A 113 -3.87 -4.70 9.32
CA ILE A 113 -4.77 -4.86 10.45
C ILE A 113 -4.60 -6.27 11.01
N THR A 114 -4.56 -6.36 12.33
CA THR A 114 -4.57 -7.61 13.08
C THR A 114 -5.87 -7.74 13.85
N ASN A 115 -6.19 -8.95 14.32
CA ASN A 115 -7.37 -9.18 15.15
C ASN A 115 -7.39 -8.27 16.41
N ASP A 116 -6.21 -7.87 16.90
CA ASP A 116 -6.09 -7.04 18.10
C ASP A 116 -6.53 -5.59 17.86
N ASN A 117 -6.39 -5.06 16.63
CA ASN A 117 -6.71 -3.67 16.31
C ASN A 117 -7.90 -3.50 15.34
N ALA A 118 -8.43 -4.58 14.77
CA ALA A 118 -9.54 -4.55 13.81
C ALA A 118 -10.77 -3.76 14.32
N HIS A 119 -11.08 -3.88 15.62
CA HIS A 119 -12.20 -3.18 16.26
C HIS A 119 -12.08 -1.65 16.26
N LEU A 120 -10.91 -1.10 15.92
CA LEU A 120 -10.67 0.34 15.83
C LEU A 120 -11.02 0.91 14.45
N PHE A 121 -11.37 0.07 13.48
CA PHE A 121 -11.62 0.46 12.10
C PHE A 121 -13.05 0.14 11.70
N ASN A 122 -13.61 0.96 10.82
CA ASN A 122 -14.89 0.68 10.18
C ASN A 122 -14.65 -0.29 9.01
N ILE A 123 -14.56 -1.58 9.33
CA ILE A 123 -14.37 -2.66 8.36
C ILE A 123 -15.72 -3.02 7.74
N LEU A 124 -15.79 -2.96 6.41
CA LEU A 124 -17.00 -3.34 5.69
C LEU A 124 -17.20 -4.87 5.73
N ASN A 125 -18.45 -5.28 5.93
CA ASN A 125 -18.81 -6.70 5.96
C ASN A 125 -19.05 -7.26 4.54
N LEU A 126 -19.26 -8.58 4.42
CA LEU A 126 -19.48 -9.27 3.14
C LEU A 126 -20.66 -8.72 2.32
N GLU A 127 -21.73 -8.25 2.96
CA GLU A 127 -22.90 -7.71 2.27
C GLU A 127 -22.63 -6.29 1.76
N GLU A 128 -21.95 -5.47 2.56
CA GLU A 128 -21.51 -4.12 2.18
C GLU A 128 -20.45 -4.17 1.06
N ILE A 129 -19.55 -5.15 1.11
CA ILE A 129 -18.58 -5.43 0.05
C ILE A 129 -19.31 -5.80 -1.25
N ARG A 130 -20.29 -6.71 -1.19
CA ARG A 130 -21.08 -7.08 -2.37
C ARG A 130 -21.84 -5.89 -2.93
N ALA A 131 -22.41 -5.04 -2.09
CA ALA A 131 -23.08 -3.83 -2.53
C ALA A 131 -22.09 -2.84 -3.20
N PHE A 132 -20.83 -2.81 -2.76
CA PHE A 132 -19.75 -2.09 -3.42
C PHE A 132 -19.41 -2.70 -4.80
N ASP A 133 -19.33 -4.02 -4.88
CA ASP A 133 -19.02 -4.73 -6.12
C ASP A 133 -20.17 -4.67 -7.14
N GLU A 134 -21.42 -4.72 -6.68
CA GLU A 134 -22.62 -4.71 -7.52
C GLU A 134 -22.89 -3.36 -8.19
N GLN A 135 -22.19 -2.28 -7.77
CA GLN A 135 -22.17 -1.02 -8.52
C GLN A 135 -21.37 -1.13 -9.83
N ASP A 136 -20.66 -2.23 -10.06
CA ASP A 136 -19.87 -2.49 -11.26
C ASP A 136 -20.48 -3.66 -12.06
N GLU A 137 -21.04 -3.39 -13.24
CA GLU A 137 -21.59 -4.41 -14.14
C GLU A 137 -20.45 -5.21 -14.80
N GLY A 138 -19.76 -6.09 -14.05
CA GLY A 138 -18.62 -6.81 -14.62
C GLY A 138 -17.90 -7.80 -13.72
N GLN A 139 -18.48 -9.01 -13.57
CA GLN A 139 -17.90 -10.21 -12.94
C GLN A 139 -17.50 -10.09 -11.45
N PRO A 140 -18.08 -10.93 -10.56
CA PRO A 140 -17.65 -10.96 -9.17
C PRO A 140 -16.21 -11.47 -9.09
N LEU A 141 -15.29 -10.62 -8.62
CA LEU A 141 -13.94 -11.05 -8.24
C LEU A 141 -14.08 -12.21 -7.26
N SER A 142 -13.46 -13.35 -7.60
CA SER A 142 -13.42 -14.52 -6.75
C SER A 142 -12.91 -14.11 -5.37
N PHE A 143 -13.72 -14.31 -4.32
CA PHE A 143 -13.43 -14.04 -2.90
C PHE A 143 -12.07 -14.56 -2.37
N LYS A 144 -11.30 -15.30 -3.18
CA LYS A 144 -10.02 -15.91 -2.80
C LYS A 144 -8.78 -15.01 -2.96
N GLN A 145 -8.88 -13.82 -3.55
CA GLN A 145 -7.72 -12.93 -3.77
C GLN A 145 -7.84 -11.54 -3.13
N ARG A 146 -8.91 -11.29 -2.36
CA ARG A 146 -9.05 -9.99 -1.69
C ARG A 146 -8.09 -9.87 -0.51
N PRO A 147 -7.59 -8.66 -0.22
CA PRO A 147 -7.06 -8.33 1.10
C PRO A 147 -8.08 -8.65 2.19
N ASP A 148 -7.61 -8.94 3.41
CA ASP A 148 -8.47 -9.39 4.51
C ASP A 148 -9.48 -8.32 4.95
N TYR A 149 -9.16 -7.02 4.75
CA TYR A 149 -9.95 -5.90 5.26
C TYR A 149 -10.15 -4.80 4.21
N LEU A 150 -11.41 -4.52 3.87
CA LEU A 150 -11.82 -3.28 3.22
C LEU A 150 -12.32 -2.31 4.29
N ILE A 151 -11.65 -1.16 4.41
CA ILE A 151 -11.96 -0.16 5.44
C ILE A 151 -12.49 1.13 4.84
N ASN A 152 -13.48 1.70 5.53
CA ASN A 152 -14.13 2.95 5.16
C ASN A 152 -13.96 4.00 6.27
N ASP A 153 -14.18 5.28 5.94
CA ASP A 153 -14.19 6.42 6.87
C ASP A 153 -12.95 6.44 7.78
N VAL A 154 -11.77 6.50 7.16
CA VAL A 154 -10.50 6.38 7.90
C VAL A 154 -10.02 7.77 8.33
N SER A 155 -10.14 8.03 9.63
CA SER A 155 -9.60 9.25 10.21
C SER A 155 -8.08 9.29 10.14
N VAL A 156 -7.52 10.51 10.17
CA VAL A 156 -6.08 10.75 10.29
C VAL A 156 -5.45 9.97 11.46
N ASN A 157 -6.15 9.88 12.58
CA ASN A 157 -5.64 9.17 13.76
C ASN A 157 -5.58 7.67 13.52
N GLN A 158 -6.60 7.09 12.88
CA GLN A 158 -6.62 5.66 12.49
C GLN A 158 -5.52 5.36 11.46
N LEU A 159 -5.31 6.23 10.47
CA LEU A 159 -4.21 6.07 9.51
C LEU A 159 -2.84 6.13 10.19
N ASN A 160 -2.64 7.05 11.13
CA ASN A 160 -1.41 7.11 11.93
C ASN A 160 -1.23 5.86 12.81
N LEU A 161 -2.31 5.31 13.36
CA LEU A 161 -2.26 4.05 14.09
C LEU A 161 -1.78 2.92 13.18
N LEU A 162 -2.34 2.77 11.97
CA LEU A 162 -1.90 1.78 10.99
C LEU A 162 -0.41 1.91 10.66
N LEU A 163 0.05 3.13 10.41
CA LEU A 163 1.45 3.42 10.10
C LEU A 163 2.39 3.05 11.25
N ASN A 164 2.01 3.36 12.48
CA ASN A 164 2.83 3.08 13.66
C ASN A 164 2.78 1.61 14.07
N SER A 165 1.67 0.92 13.80
CA SER A 165 1.54 -0.53 14.05
C SER A 165 2.16 -1.39 12.95
N SER A 166 2.45 -0.81 11.78
CA SER A 166 3.06 -1.54 10.68
C SER A 166 4.45 -2.04 11.07
N LYS A 167 4.58 -3.37 11.12
CA LYS A 167 5.85 -4.08 11.30
C LYS A 167 6.56 -4.36 9.97
N ASN A 168 5.83 -4.26 8.85
CA ASN A 168 6.37 -4.54 7.54
C ASN A 168 6.76 -3.23 6.87
N LYS A 169 8.05 -2.91 6.99
CA LYS A 169 8.66 -1.70 6.47
C LYS A 169 9.92 -2.09 5.73
N GLN A 170 10.15 -1.46 4.59
CA GLN A 170 11.32 -1.70 3.78
C GLN A 170 12.02 -0.39 3.48
N ARG A 171 13.34 -0.43 3.34
CA ARG A 171 14.13 0.72 2.93
C ARG A 171 14.29 0.73 1.42
N LEU A 172 14.20 1.93 0.85
CA LEU A 172 14.48 2.18 -0.56
C LEU A 172 15.82 2.92 -0.69
N LEU A 173 16.61 2.53 -1.68
CA LEU A 173 17.82 3.21 -2.08
C LEU A 173 17.57 3.94 -3.38
N ARG A 174 17.97 5.21 -3.45
CA ARG A 174 18.07 5.95 -4.70
C ARG A 174 19.41 5.61 -5.37
N VAL A 175 19.41 5.25 -6.65
CA VAL A 175 20.57 4.63 -7.34
C VAL A 175 21.00 5.33 -8.63
N ASP A 176 20.50 6.54 -8.87
CA ASP A 176 20.90 7.41 -10.00
C ASP A 176 22.08 8.34 -9.69
#